data_AF-A0A1Z8ZCP6-F1
#
_entry.id   AF-A0A1Z8ZCP6-F1
#
_cell.length_a   1.000
_cell.length_b   1.000
_cell.length_c   1.000
_cell.angle_alpha   90.00
_cell.angle_beta   90.00
_cell.angle_gamma   90.00
#
_symmetry.space_group_name_H-M   'P 1'
#
loop_
_entity.id
_entity.type
_entity.pdbx_description
1 polymer ?
#
loop_
_entity_poly.entity_id
_entity_poly.type
_entity_poly.pdbx_seq_one_letter_code
_entity_poly.pdbx_strand_id
1 'polypeptide(L)'
;MYLIKIFLLIVFNLIIIVFMTQNSNEKVDIFFFNYSLSGAYLNVVLLFNLLFGVAAGFIASVFIIISNKSQIKSLQNKNRKLTDELNDLRNVAIDEDIYEIVDEEDY
;
A
#
# COMPACT_ATOMS: atom_id res chain seq x y z
N MET A 1 8.23 -5.90 -15.94
CA MET A 1 6.96 -5.25 -16.32
C MET A 1 5.86 -5.71 -15.36
N TYR A 2 4.99 -4.80 -14.89
CA TYR A 2 3.94 -5.11 -13.91
C TYR A 2 3.01 -6.25 -14.39
N LEU A 3 2.67 -6.25 -15.69
CA LEU A 3 1.89 -7.31 -16.34
C LEU A 3 2.56 -8.70 -16.26
N ILE A 4 3.87 -8.79 -16.49
CA ILE A 4 4.61 -10.05 -16.40
C ILE A 4 4.57 -10.60 -14.97
N LYS A 5 4.69 -9.73 -13.95
CA LYS A 5 4.61 -10.15 -12.54
C LYS A 5 3.23 -10.73 -12.21
N ILE A 6 2.16 -10.07 -12.66
CA ILE A 6 0.80 -10.56 -12.47
C ILE A 6 0.59 -11.89 -13.20
N PHE A 7 1.04 -11.98 -14.46
CA PHE A 7 0.91 -13.19 -15.25
C PHE A 7 1.60 -14.39 -14.57
N LEU A 8 2.83 -14.22 -14.09
CA LEU A 8 3.55 -15.28 -13.36
C LEU A 8 2.82 -15.69 -12.08
N LEU A 9 2.21 -14.74 -11.37
CA LEU A 9 1.43 -15.02 -10.16
C LEU A 9 0.15 -15.82 -10.46
N ILE A 10 -0.51 -15.55 -11.59
CA ILE A 10 -1.67 -16.31 -12.06
C ILE A 10 -1.24 -17.73 -12.45
N VAL A 11 -0.16 -17.88 -13.23
CA VAL A 11 0.38 -19.18 -13.62
C VAL A 11 0.76 -20.00 -12.38
N PHE A 12 1.38 -19.38 -11.39
CA PHE A 12 1.72 -20.03 -10.13
C PHE A 12 0.48 -20.55 -9.38
N ASN A 13 -0.59 -19.76 -9.29
CA ASN A 13 -1.86 -20.20 -8.70
C ASN A 13 -2.48 -21.38 -9.48
N LEU A 14 -2.41 -21.36 -10.81
CA LEU A 14 -2.89 -22.47 -11.63
C LEU A 14 -2.11 -23.76 -11.37
N ILE A 15 -0.78 -23.69 -11.22
CA ILE A 15 0.05 -24.86 -10.88
C ILE A 15 -0.38 -25.44 -9.53
N ILE A 16 -0.65 -24.60 -8.53
CA ILE A 16 -1.16 -25.04 -7.23
C ILE A 16 -2.51 -25.74 -7.38
N ILE A 17 -3.44 -25.18 -8.16
CA ILE A 17 -4.76 -25.78 -8.40
C ILE A 17 -4.62 -27.15 -9.08
N VAL A 18 -3.76 -27.26 -10.09
CA VAL A 18 -3.48 -28.55 -10.76
C VAL A 18 -2.93 -29.57 -9.76
N PHE A 19 -1.98 -29.16 -8.92
CA PHE A 19 -1.43 -30.02 -7.86
C PHE A 19 -2.54 -30.49 -6.90
N MET A 20 -3.44 -29.59 -6.49
CA MET A 20 -4.56 -29.94 -5.62
C MET A 20 -5.52 -30.94 -6.26
N THR A 21 -5.81 -30.80 -7.57
CA THR A 21 -6.66 -31.74 -8.31
C THR A 21 -6.01 -33.11 -8.41
N GLN A 22 -4.70 -33.19 -8.66
CA GLN A 22 -4.00 -34.49 -8.74
C GLN A 22 -3.99 -35.23 -7.39
N ASN A 23 -3.98 -34.49 -6.27
CA ASN A 23 -3.94 -35.04 -4.92
C ASN A 23 -5.33 -35.01 -4.24
N SER A 24 -6.43 -35.07 -5.00
CA SER A 24 -7.78 -34.90 -4.46
C SER A 24 -8.24 -36.00 -3.49
N ASN A 25 -7.65 -37.19 -3.60
CA ASN A 25 -8.01 -38.34 -2.77
C ASN A 25 -7.10 -38.51 -1.55
N GLU A 26 -6.02 -37.72 -1.48
CA GLU A 26 -5.07 -37.79 -0.38
C GLU A 26 -5.67 -37.18 0.88
N LYS A 27 -5.39 -37.86 2.00
CA LYS A 27 -5.84 -37.42 3.32
C LYS A 27 -4.64 -37.03 4.17
N VAL A 28 -4.81 -35.97 4.94
CA VAL A 28 -3.80 -35.46 5.86
C VAL A 28 -4.38 -35.24 7.24
N ASP A 29 -3.53 -35.48 8.23
CA ASP A 29 -3.80 -35.13 9.61
C ASP A 29 -3.17 -33.76 9.89
N ILE A 30 -4.00 -32.84 10.37
CA ILE A 30 -3.58 -31.48 10.71
C ILE A 30 -3.52 -31.37 12.22
N PHE A 31 -2.38 -30.91 12.73
CA PHE A 31 -2.18 -30.63 14.13
C PHE A 31 -2.07 -29.12 14.34
N PHE A 32 -3.05 -28.54 15.03
CA PHE A 32 -3.13 -27.14 15.39
C PHE A 32 -3.09 -26.98 16.91
N PHE A 33 -1.90 -26.71 17.46
CA PHE A 33 -1.69 -26.59 18.91
C PHE A 33 -2.29 -27.79 19.67
N ASN A 34 -3.48 -27.64 20.26
CA ASN A 34 -4.19 -28.69 21.00
C ASN A 34 -5.32 -29.39 20.21
N TYR A 35 -5.59 -28.97 18.98
CA TYR A 35 -6.62 -29.55 18.11
C TYR A 35 -5.98 -30.37 17.01
N SER A 36 -6.41 -31.63 16.87
CA SER A 36 -6.04 -32.49 15.74
C SER A 36 -7.25 -32.72 14.86
N LEU A 37 -7.11 -32.49 13.57
CA LEU A 37 -8.11 -32.83 12.57
C LEU A 37 -7.56 -33.96 11.71
N SER A 38 -8.09 -35.17 11.90
CA SER A 38 -7.60 -36.36 11.22
C SER A 38 -8.43 -36.67 9.96
N GLY A 39 -7.76 -37.19 8.93
CA GLY A 39 -8.42 -37.65 7.71
C GLY A 39 -9.00 -36.53 6.84
N ALA A 40 -8.48 -35.30 6.95
CA ALA A 40 -8.89 -34.17 6.14
C ALA A 40 -8.47 -34.37 4.68
N TYR A 41 -9.32 -34.06 3.71
CA TYR A 41 -8.91 -34.07 2.30
C TYR A 41 -7.88 -32.96 2.04
N LEU A 42 -6.69 -33.34 1.55
CA LEU A 42 -5.56 -32.43 1.34
C LEU A 42 -5.94 -31.24 0.44
N ASN A 43 -6.66 -31.51 -0.64
CA ASN A 43 -7.13 -30.48 -1.56
C ASN A 43 -8.04 -29.44 -0.89
N VAL A 44 -8.94 -29.85 0.01
CA VAL A 44 -9.83 -28.93 0.74
C VAL A 44 -9.02 -28.04 1.68
N VAL A 45 -8.03 -28.61 2.36
CA VAL A 45 -7.15 -27.88 3.28
C VAL A 45 -6.31 -26.85 2.54
N LEU A 46 -5.71 -27.25 1.42
CA LEU A 46 -4.94 -26.34 0.56
C LEU A 46 -5.82 -25.24 -0.04
N LEU A 47 -7.07 -25.56 -0.41
CA LEU A 47 -8.02 -24.58 -0.93
C LEU A 47 -8.34 -23.52 0.12
N PHE A 48 -8.61 -23.95 1.36
CA PHE A 48 -8.87 -23.05 2.47
C PHE A 48 -7.67 -22.15 2.75
N ASN A 49 -6.46 -22.71 2.74
CA ASN A 49 -5.24 -21.95 2.94
C ASN A 49 -5.03 -20.90 1.84
N LEU A 50 -5.25 -21.29 0.57
CA LEU A 50 -5.14 -20.40 -0.57
C LEU A 50 -6.14 -19.24 -0.48
N LEU A 51 -7.41 -19.55 -0.20
CA LEU A 51 -8.47 -18.55 -0.02
C LEU A 51 -8.13 -17.58 1.11
N PHE A 52 -7.66 -18.09 2.25
CA PHE A 52 -7.26 -17.27 3.38
C PHE A 52 -6.07 -16.36 3.02
N GLY A 53 -5.07 -16.88 2.32
CA GLY A 53 -3.93 -16.10 1.84
C GLY A 53 -4.33 -14.98 0.89
N VAL A 54 -5.22 -15.25 -0.06
CA VAL A 54 -5.76 -14.23 -0.99
C VAL A 54 -6.53 -13.16 -0.22
N ALA A 55 -7.42 -13.55 0.69
CA ALA A 55 -8.20 -12.61 1.50
C ALA A 55 -7.30 -11.73 2.39
N ALA A 56 -6.32 -12.33 3.08
CA ALA A 56 -5.37 -11.61 3.91
C ALA A 56 -4.50 -10.64 3.08
N GLY A 57 -4.03 -11.07 1.90
CA GLY A 57 -3.27 -10.24 0.98
C GLY A 57 -4.08 -9.04 0.46
N PHE A 58 -5.36 -9.24 0.16
CA PHE A 58 -6.27 -8.16 -0.23
C PHE A 58 -6.44 -7.15 0.91
N ILE A 59 -6.73 -7.61 2.13
CA ILE A 59 -6.88 -6.74 3.31
C ILE A 59 -5.60 -5.93 3.56
N ALA A 60 -4.43 -6.58 3.52
CA ALA A 60 -3.15 -5.91 3.66
C ALA A 60 -2.95 -4.82 2.59
N SER A 61 -3.30 -5.11 1.34
CA SER A 61 -3.21 -4.16 0.23
C SER A 61 -4.11 -2.94 0.43
N VAL A 62 -5.33 -3.14 0.95
CA VAL A 62 -6.25 -2.05 1.28
C VAL A 62 -5.63 -1.11 2.32
N PHE A 63 -5.06 -1.64 3.40
CA PHE A 63 -4.40 -0.83 4.42
C PHE A 63 -3.21 -0.04 3.87
N ILE A 64 -2.40 -0.65 2.99
CA ILE A 64 -1.28 0.03 2.33
C ILE A 64 -1.78 1.20 1.48
N ILE A 65 -2.83 1.01 0.67
CA ILE A 65 -3.38 2.07 -0.18
C ILE A 65 -3.90 3.25 0.67
N ILE A 66 -4.61 2.96 1.77
CA ILE A 66 -5.11 3.99 2.68
C ILE A 66 -3.95 4.76 3.32
N SER A 67 -2.94 4.04 3.82
CA SER A 67 -1.74 4.64 4.40
C SER A 67 -1.01 5.54 3.40
N ASN A 68 -0.80 5.07 2.17
CA ASN A 68 -0.14 5.83 1.12
C ASN A 68 -0.92 7.11 0.78
N LYS A 69 -2.25 7.05 0.70
CA LYS A 69 -3.09 8.23 0.44
C LYS A 69 -2.97 9.27 1.55
N SER A 70 -2.91 8.83 2.81
CA SER A 70 -2.68 9.72 3.96
C SER A 70 -1.31 10.40 3.88
N GLN A 71 -0.26 9.63 3.58
CA GLN A 71 1.10 10.15 3.43
C GLN A 71 1.20 11.18 2.29
N ILE A 72 0.60 10.91 1.13
CA ILE A 72 0.57 11.84 -0.01
C ILE A 72 -0.10 13.16 0.40
N LYS A 73 -1.25 13.11 1.08
CA LYS A 73 -1.95 14.32 1.54
C LYS A 73 -1.10 15.12 2.54
N SER A 74 -0.41 14.45 3.46
CA SER A 74 0.50 15.08 4.40
C SER A 74 1.67 15.77 3.70
N LEU A 75 2.28 15.10 2.73
CA LEU A 75 3.35 15.66 1.90
C LEU A 75 2.89 16.88 1.10
N GLN A 76 1.71 16.83 0.47
CA GLN A 76 1.14 17.96 -0.24
C GLN A 76 0.89 19.17 0.67
N ASN A 77 0.34 18.94 1.87
CA ASN A 77 0.11 20.02 2.84
C ASN A 77 1.42 20.68 3.31
N LYS A 78 2.45 19.88 3.58
CA LYS A 78 3.77 20.40 3.94
C LYS A 78 4.40 21.20 2.81
N ASN A 79 4.31 20.70 1.58
CA ASN A 79 4.84 21.38 0.40
C ASN A 79 4.14 22.73 0.17
N ARG A 80 2.80 22.76 0.31
CA ARG A 80 2.04 24.02 0.25
C ARG A 80 2.49 25.01 1.32
N LYS A 81 2.60 24.57 2.59
CA LYS A 81 3.05 25.44 3.70
C LYS A 81 4.43 26.03 3.45
N LEU A 82 5.38 25.22 2.96
CA LEU A 82 6.72 25.70 2.60
C LEU A 82 6.68 26.69 1.43
N THR A 83 5.79 26.48 0.46
CA THR A 83 5.59 27.40 -0.66
C THR A 83 5.00 28.73 -0.20
N ASP A 84 4.04 28.69 0.73
CA ASP A 84 3.45 29.87 1.34
C ASP A 84 4.49 30.63 2.17
N GLU A 85 5.26 29.94 3.02
CA GLU A 85 6.38 30.52 3.79
C GLU A 85 7.44 31.16 2.88
N LEU A 86 7.79 30.51 1.77
CA LEU A 86 8.73 31.06 0.80
C LEU A 86 8.17 32.31 0.11
N ASN A 87 6.88 32.31 -0.24
CA ASN A 87 6.22 33.48 -0.82
C ASN A 87 6.14 34.64 0.17
N ASP A 88 5.84 34.36 1.44
CA ASP A 88 5.81 35.37 2.50
C ASP A 88 7.20 35.97 2.71
N LEU A 89 8.25 35.15 2.74
CA LEU A 89 9.64 35.64 2.80
C LEU A 89 10.02 36.49 1.57
N ARG A 90 9.55 36.11 0.38
CA ARG A 90 9.73 36.94 -0.83
C ARG A 90 8.97 38.27 -0.72
N ASN A 91 7.78 38.26 -0.13
CA ASN A 91 6.95 39.46 -0.03
C ASN A 91 7.47 40.44 1.02
N VAL A 92 8.03 39.94 2.13
CA VAL A 92 8.69 40.76 3.16
C VAL A 92 9.92 41.49 2.61
N ALA A 93 10.72 40.84 1.75
CA ALA A 93 11.88 41.48 1.11
C ALA A 93 11.51 42.57 0.08
N ILE A 94 10.27 42.62 -0.40
CA ILE A 94 9.80 43.64 -1.36
C ILE A 94 9.17 44.84 -0.63
N ASP A 95 8.56 44.63 0.55
CA ASP A 95 8.00 45.72 1.35
C ASP A 95 9.06 46.57 2.07
N GLU A 96 10.27 46.06 2.30
CA GLU A 96 11.37 46.87 2.91
C GLU A 96 11.99 47.87 1.91
N ASP A 97 11.98 47.60 0.60
CA ASP A 97 12.59 48.50 -0.42
C ASP A 97 11.64 49.62 -0.91
N ILE A 98 10.35 49.60 -0.56
CA ILE A 98 9.37 50.61 -1.02
C ILE A 98 9.27 51.81 -0.04
N TYR A 99 9.69 51.64 1.22
CA TYR A 99 9.61 52.71 2.23
C TYR A 99 10.87 53.58 2.34
N GLU A 100 11.99 53.23 1.69
CA GLU A 100 13.22 54.03 1.75
C GLU A 100 13.32 55.08 0.61
N ILE A 101 12.38 55.11 -0.34
CA ILE A 101 12.44 56.01 -1.52
C ILE A 101 11.39 57.15 -1.45
N VAL A 102 10.60 57.26 -0.38
CA VAL A 102 9.50 58.26 -0.30
C VAL A 102 9.76 59.39 0.70
N ASP A 103 10.78 59.29 1.57
CA ASP A 103 11.08 60.32 2.58
C ASP A 103 12.29 61.23 2.23
N GLU A 104 12.59 61.42 0.94
CA GLU A 104 13.64 62.37 0.48
C GLU A 104 13.16 63.37 -0.60
N GLU A 105 11.85 63.56 -0.78
CA GLU A 105 11.29 64.68 -1.56
C GLU A 105 10.06 65.27 -0.84
N ASP A 106 10.28 66.26 0.03
CA ASP A 106 9.79 67.62 -0.20
C ASP A 106 10.13 68.57 0.96
N TYR A 107 10.42 69.80 0.57
CA TYR A 107 10.92 70.95 1.32
C TYR A 107 10.02 71.48 2.45
#